data_AF-A0A925U1U8-F1
#
_entry.id   AF-A0A925U1U8-F1
#
_cell.length_a   1.000
_cell.length_b   1.000
_cell.length_c   1.000
_cell.angle_alpha   90.00
_cell.angle_beta   90.00
_cell.angle_gamma   90.00
#
_symmetry.space_group_name_H-M   'P 1'
#
loop_
_entity.id
_entity.type
_entity.pdbx_description
1 polymer ?
#
loop_
_entity_poly.entity_id
_entity_poly.type
_entity_poly.pdbx_seq_one_letter_code
_entity_poly.pdbx_strand_id
1 'polypeptide(L)'
;ETRYPDHVIFHRHAANFPWVSHGVWLLQQMRRWGQLTKDIEFKAAARGVFRPDLYRIAAASLRVSAPLVDFKPEGSTKHDFIDGDLGPIAMARPHMFGAETFVPHAE
;
A
#
# COMPACT_ATOMS: atom_id res chain seq x y z
N GLU A 1 5.09 -23.03 -21.98
CA GLU A 1 5.48 -22.27 -20.78
C GLU A 1 4.41 -21.21 -20.53
N THR A 2 3.65 -21.33 -19.45
CA THR A 2 2.56 -20.39 -19.15
C THR A 2 3.17 -19.10 -18.61
N ARG A 3 3.23 -18.04 -19.43
CA ARG A 3 3.63 -16.71 -18.96
C ARG A 3 2.47 -16.12 -18.15
N TYR A 4 2.75 -15.78 -16.90
CA TYR A 4 1.87 -14.94 -16.09
C TYR A 4 2.24 -13.48 -16.36
N PRO A 5 1.43 -12.73 -17.15
CA PRO A 5 1.78 -11.39 -17.61
C PRO A 5 2.02 -10.41 -16.45
N ASP A 6 1.45 -10.69 -15.28
CA ASP A 6 1.50 -9.83 -14.08
C ASP A 6 2.31 -10.43 -12.91
N HIS A 7 3.28 -11.31 -13.19
CA HIS A 7 4.10 -11.92 -12.13
C HIS A 7 4.92 -10.90 -11.31
N VAL A 8 5.41 -9.83 -11.96
CA VAL A 8 6.10 -8.71 -11.32
C VAL A 8 5.63 -7.41 -11.99
N ILE A 9 5.08 -6.49 -11.19
CA ILE A 9 4.61 -5.19 -11.64
C ILE A 9 5.43 -4.11 -10.94
N PHE A 10 6.14 -3.29 -11.71
CA PHE A 10 7.00 -2.23 -11.15
C PHE A 10 6.27 -0.92 -10.91
N HIS A 11 5.22 -0.60 -11.67
CA HIS A 11 4.64 0.75 -11.62
C HIS A 11 3.10 0.78 -11.75
N ARG A 12 2.51 -0.04 -12.63
CA ARG A 12 1.05 -0.10 -12.79
C ARG A 12 0.39 -0.38 -11.44
N HIS A 13 -0.84 0.10 -11.27
CA HIS A 13 -1.61 -0.10 -10.04
C HIS A 13 -0.97 0.49 -8.78
N ALA A 14 -0.17 1.55 -8.95
CA ALA A 14 0.58 2.17 -7.86
C ALA A 14 1.41 1.14 -7.07
N ALA A 15 1.97 0.14 -7.76
CA ALA A 15 2.73 -0.95 -7.16
C ALA A 15 3.98 -0.46 -6.40
N ASN A 16 4.63 0.59 -6.90
CA ASN A 16 5.80 1.21 -6.28
C ASN A 16 5.46 2.35 -5.31
N PHE A 17 4.20 2.69 -5.12
CA PHE A 17 3.83 3.71 -4.14
C PHE A 17 4.06 3.16 -2.72
N PRO A 18 4.75 3.90 -1.84
CA PRO A 18 5.07 3.42 -0.49
C PRO A 18 3.84 3.54 0.44
N TRP A 19 2.87 2.65 0.26
CA TRP A 19 1.64 2.61 1.06
C TRP A 19 1.94 2.45 2.56
N VAL A 20 1.51 3.42 3.37
CA VAL A 20 1.64 3.33 4.84
C VAL A 20 0.77 2.19 5.38
N SER A 21 -0.37 1.90 4.73
CA SER A 21 -1.19 0.71 5.06
C SER A 21 -0.41 -0.59 4.97
N HIS A 22 0.45 -0.78 3.96
CA HIS A 22 1.31 -1.96 3.86
C HIS A 22 2.31 -2.02 5.00
N GLY A 23 2.93 -0.89 5.35
CA GLY A 23 3.86 -0.80 6.49
C GLY A 23 3.19 -1.21 7.81
N VAL A 24 1.99 -0.69 8.07
CA VAL A 24 1.21 -1.08 9.26
C VAL A 24 0.85 -2.56 9.24
N TRP A 25 0.41 -3.10 8.10
CA TRP A 25 0.09 -4.52 7.98
C TRP A 25 1.31 -5.42 8.28
N LEU A 26 2.49 -5.08 7.73
CA LEU A 26 3.73 -5.80 8.00
C LEU A 26 4.08 -5.77 9.49
N LEU A 27 3.97 -4.62 10.14
CA LEU A 27 4.22 -4.50 11.59
C LEU A 27 3.23 -5.34 12.42
N GLN A 28 1.96 -5.41 12.01
CA GLN A 28 0.99 -6.30 12.66
C GLN A 28 1.34 -7.77 12.48
N GLN A 29 1.82 -8.19 11.30
CA GLN A 29 2.31 -9.57 11.12
C GLN A 29 3.54 -9.84 11.98
N MET A 30 4.47 -8.89 12.10
CA MET A 30 5.62 -9.00 13.00
C MET A 30 5.19 -9.16 14.46
N ARG A 31 4.15 -8.44 14.91
CA ARG A 31 3.53 -8.62 16.23
C ARG A 31 2.96 -10.03 16.38
N ARG A 32 2.16 -10.46 15.41
CA ARG A 32 1.48 -11.78 15.39
C ARG A 32 2.48 -12.94 15.52
N TRP A 33 3.65 -12.82 14.89
CA TRP A 33 4.68 -13.85 14.89
C TRP A 33 5.78 -13.63 15.94
N GLY A 34 5.60 -12.71 16.89
CA GLY A 34 6.53 -12.51 18.01
C GLY A 34 7.88 -11.90 17.63
N GLN A 35 7.97 -11.23 16.47
CA GLN A 35 9.20 -10.58 15.98
C GLN A 35 9.43 -9.20 16.61
N LEU A 36 8.42 -8.64 17.30
CA LEU A 36 8.54 -7.38 18.02
C LEU A 36 8.92 -7.63 19.49
N THR A 37 10.01 -7.01 19.92
CA THR A 37 10.50 -7.11 21.32
C THR A 37 9.89 -6.06 22.24
N LYS A 38 9.17 -5.08 21.68
CA LYS A 38 8.57 -3.95 22.40
C LYS A 38 7.22 -3.63 21.77
N ASP A 39 6.33 -3.06 22.57
CA ASP A 39 5.14 -2.42 22.02
C ASP A 39 5.54 -1.13 21.30
N ILE A 40 5.02 -0.93 20.09
CA ILE A 40 5.35 0.20 19.23
C ILE A 40 4.09 0.76 18.59
N GLU A 41 4.05 2.07 18.39
CA GLU A 41 2.96 2.71 17.65
C GLU A 41 3.17 2.48 16.14
N PHE A 42 2.33 1.62 15.55
CA PHE A 42 2.53 1.12 14.19
C PHE A 42 2.45 2.22 13.13
N LYS A 43 1.55 3.20 13.26
CA LYS A 43 1.38 4.25 12.24
C LYS A 43 2.60 5.18 12.21
N ALA A 44 3.12 5.59 13.37
CA ALA A 44 4.32 6.39 13.49
C ALA A 44 5.55 5.63 12.99
N ALA A 45 5.71 4.36 13.39
CA ALA A 45 6.80 3.53 12.91
C ALA A 45 6.77 3.35 11.38
N ALA A 46 5.59 3.04 10.82
CA ALA A 46 5.41 2.90 9.38
C ALA A 46 5.70 4.21 8.64
N ARG A 47 5.20 5.36 9.10
CA ARG A 47 5.47 6.69 8.51
C ARG A 47 6.93 7.11 8.59
N GLY A 48 7.69 6.59 9.56
CA GLY A 48 9.13 6.82 9.64
C GLY A 48 9.91 6.21 8.47
N VAL A 49 9.36 5.18 7.81
CA VAL A 49 10.05 4.40 6.76
C VAL A 49 9.35 4.54 5.41
N PHE A 50 8.03 4.38 5.37
CA PHE A 50 7.21 4.57 4.17
C PHE A 50 6.96 6.06 4.00
N ARG A 51 7.59 6.65 2.98
CA ARG A 51 7.58 8.10 2.70
C ARG A 51 6.80 8.48 1.42
N PRO A 52 5.46 8.39 1.43
CA PRO A 52 4.61 8.89 0.34
C PRO A 52 4.88 10.33 -0.06
N ASP A 53 5.24 11.17 0.89
CA ASP A 53 5.54 12.58 0.68
C ASP A 53 6.73 12.76 -0.28
N LEU A 54 7.82 12.01 -0.07
CA LEU A 54 8.98 12.04 -0.97
C LEU A 54 8.64 11.46 -2.35
N TYR A 55 7.83 10.39 -2.37
CA TYR A 55 7.34 9.81 -3.63
C TYR A 55 6.54 10.82 -4.45
N ARG A 56 5.59 11.55 -3.82
CA ARG A 56 4.76 12.57 -4.50
C ARG A 56 5.60 13.70 -5.07
N ILE A 57 6.63 14.15 -4.35
CA ILE A 57 7.57 15.18 -4.86
C ILE A 57 8.24 14.70 -6.15
N ALA A 58 8.76 13.47 -6.15
CA ALA A 58 9.39 12.88 -7.33
C ALA A 58 8.37 12.67 -8.46
N ALA A 59 7.19 12.13 -8.17
CA ALA A 59 6.13 11.87 -9.14
C ALA A 59 5.65 13.17 -9.82
N ALA A 60 5.49 14.25 -9.04
CA ALA A 60 5.16 15.58 -9.56
C ALA A 60 6.22 16.10 -10.53
N SER A 61 7.52 15.93 -10.21
CA SER A 61 8.61 16.33 -11.11
C SER A 61 8.61 15.57 -12.45
N LEU A 62 8.09 14.34 -12.45
CA LEU A 62 7.98 13.46 -13.61
C LEU A 62 6.61 13.52 -14.30
N ARG A 63 5.66 14.33 -13.79
CA ARG A 63 4.26 14.38 -14.25
C ARG A 63 3.56 13.02 -14.24
N VAL A 64 3.84 12.22 -13.21
CA VAL A 64 3.20 10.93 -12.96
C VAL A 64 2.16 11.09 -11.87
N SER A 65 0.95 10.58 -12.08
CA SER A 65 -0.11 10.64 -11.06
C SER A 65 0.27 9.83 -9.83
N ALA A 66 0.12 10.41 -8.64
CA ALA A 66 0.36 9.77 -7.35
C ALA A 66 -0.93 9.70 -6.51
N PRO A 67 -1.23 8.56 -5.85
CA PRO A 67 -2.46 8.38 -5.08
C PRO A 67 -2.59 9.42 -3.97
N LEU A 68 -3.73 10.08 -3.75
CA LEU A 68 -3.92 11.19 -2.77
C LEU A 68 -3.96 10.76 -1.30
N VAL A 69 -4.08 9.47 -1.03
CA VAL A 69 -4.15 8.90 0.31
C VAL A 69 -2.95 7.99 0.57
N ASP A 70 -2.58 7.86 1.84
CA ASP A 70 -1.45 7.01 2.25
C ASP A 70 -1.91 5.62 2.72
N PHE A 71 -3.21 5.48 2.96
CA PHE A 71 -3.86 4.26 3.44
C PHE A 71 -4.89 3.82 2.42
N LYS A 72 -4.80 2.55 2.01
CA LYS A 72 -5.86 1.86 1.30
C LYS A 72 -6.31 0.63 2.10
N PRO A 73 -7.60 0.27 2.07
CA PRO A 73 -8.05 -1.02 2.58
C PRO A 73 -7.42 -2.15 1.77
N GLU A 74 -6.85 -3.16 2.44
CA GLU A 74 -6.35 -4.35 1.73
C GLU A 74 -7.39 -5.47 1.81
N GLY A 75 -7.59 -6.20 0.72
CA GLY A 75 -8.54 -7.33 0.66
C GLY A 75 -10.03 -6.96 0.64
N SER A 76 -10.39 -5.67 0.69
CA SER A 76 -11.78 -5.20 0.50
C SER A 76 -12.00 -4.68 -0.91
N THR A 77 -12.82 -5.39 -1.67
CA THR A 77 -13.07 -5.15 -3.10
C THR A 77 -14.19 -4.13 -3.29
N LYS A 78 -13.87 -2.85 -3.57
CA LYS A 78 -14.82 -1.93 -4.24
C LYS A 78 -14.22 -0.89 -5.19
N HIS A 79 -12.90 -0.69 -5.21
CA HIS A 79 -12.31 0.42 -5.95
C HIS A 79 -11.42 -0.07 -7.09
N ASP A 80 -11.94 -0.03 -8.32
CA ASP A 80 -11.16 -0.24 -9.54
C ASP A 80 -10.15 0.91 -9.77
N PHE A 81 -10.31 2.02 -9.04
CA PHE A 81 -9.46 3.21 -9.13
C PHE A 81 -9.23 3.84 -7.77
N ILE A 82 -8.09 4.51 -7.60
CA ILE A 82 -7.84 5.44 -6.50
C ILE A 82 -7.62 6.85 -7.04
N ASP A 83 -8.06 7.86 -6.29
CA ASP A 83 -7.85 9.25 -6.66
C ASP A 83 -6.35 9.59 -6.65
N GLY A 84 -5.88 10.17 -7.74
CA GLY A 84 -4.52 10.67 -7.90
C GLY A 84 -4.51 12.16 -8.24
N ASP A 85 -3.40 12.83 -7.96
CA ASP A 85 -3.21 14.27 -8.16
C ASP A 85 -3.37 14.75 -9.61
N LEU A 86 -2.98 13.91 -10.59
CA LEU A 86 -3.11 14.19 -12.02
C LEU A 86 -4.24 13.40 -12.69
N GLY A 87 -5.04 12.69 -11.91
CA GLY A 87 -6.15 11.85 -12.38
C GLY A 87 -6.18 10.47 -11.71
N PRO A 88 -7.30 9.72 -11.89
CA PRO A 88 -7.49 8.43 -11.23
C PRO A 88 -6.45 7.40 -11.68
N ILE A 89 -5.99 6.59 -10.73
CA ILE A 89 -5.02 5.52 -10.95
C ILE A 89 -5.75 4.18 -10.87
N ALA A 90 -5.70 3.38 -11.94
CA ALA A 90 -6.34 2.07 -11.99
C ALA A 90 -5.68 1.12 -10.99
N MET A 91 -6.45 0.47 -10.12
CA MET A 91 -5.96 -0.45 -9.10
C MET A 91 -6.12 -1.91 -9.53
N ALA A 92 -5.19 -2.77 -9.11
CA ALA A 92 -5.36 -4.20 -9.23
C ALA A 92 -6.42 -4.66 -8.21
N ARG A 93 -7.17 -5.72 -8.54
CA ARG A 93 -8.14 -6.30 -7.60
C ARG A 93 -7.40 -6.81 -6.36
N PRO A 94 -7.66 -6.24 -5.17
CA PRO A 94 -6.94 -6.64 -3.97
C PRO A 94 -7.50 -8.00 -3.51
N HIS A 95 -6.70 -9.04 -3.62
CA HIS A 95 -6.99 -10.34 -3.02
C HIS A 95 -5.94 -10.64 -1.97
N MET A 96 -6.34 -10.64 -0.70
CA MET A 96 -5.55 -11.26 0.35
C MET A 96 -5.77 -12.77 0.30
N PHE A 97 -4.71 -13.53 0.57
CA PHE A 97 -4.83 -14.97 0.73
C PHE A 97 -5.80 -15.27 1.89
N GLY A 98 -6.78 -16.15 1.68
CA GLY A 98 -7.77 -16.52 2.69
C GLY A 98 -9.04 -15.65 2.75
N ALA A 99 -9.24 -14.71 1.80
CA ALA A 99 -10.39 -13.80 1.76
C ALA A 99 -10.53 -12.86 2.99
N GLU A 100 -9.45 -12.69 3.77
CA GLU A 100 -9.41 -11.77 4.89
C GLU A 100 -9.32 -10.31 4.40
N THR A 101 -9.93 -9.39 5.14
CA THR A 101 -9.84 -7.94 4.89
C THR A 101 -8.99 -7.30 5.97
N PHE A 102 -8.08 -6.42 5.59
CA PHE A 102 -7.31 -5.60 6.53
C PHE A 102 -7.75 -4.14 6.46
N VAL A 103 -8.20 -3.63 7.61
CA VAL A 103 -8.60 -2.23 7.81
C VAL A 103 -7.55 -1.56 8.72
N PRO A 104 -6.69 -0.66 8.21
CA PRO A 104 -5.56 -0.08 8.97
C PRO A 104 -5.92 0.82 10.16
N HIS A 105 -7.21 0.97 10.46
CA HIS A 105 -7.74 1.86 11.50
C HIS A 105 -8.60 1.13 12.55
N ALA A 106 -8.64 -0.21 12.53
CA ALA A 106 -9.51 -1.00 13.39
C ALA A 106 -8.88 -1.37 14.76
N GLU A 107 -8.01 -0.52 15.31
CA GLU A 107 -7.64 -0.53 16.73
C GLU A 107 -8.08 0.80 17.37
#